data_AF-A0A9N8EFS2-F1
#
_entry.id   AF-A0A9N8EFS2-F1
#
_cell.length_a   1.000
_cell.length_b   1.000
_cell.length_c   1.000
_cell.angle_alpha   90.00
_cell.angle_beta   90.00
_cell.angle_gamma   90.00
#
_symmetry.space_group_name_H-M   'P 1'
#
loop_
_entity.id
_entity.type
_entity.pdbx_description
1 polymer ?
#
loop_
_entity_poly.entity_id
_entity_poly.type
_entity_poly.pdbx_seq_one_letter_code
_entity_poly.pdbx_strand_id
1 'polypeptide(L)'
;MAIQFRASTNVLGILLLPVFSPRPISSPSSTKKSVLRLIPLSKFGDELSFFSPAFDKKRCCISRDGKFTPSDDNDEEPFELFIVEENDLPEVALFIVKAFGADAINLSSNEFSAFEKRLIEPAMDFFNGYTAVTAFTEVLWGLRIRQADRVVLSSVKEILASSEEEKEEAIAAKMPVTNDISPPQLPEDMTYKEKVEACNRKSLVLVLARPSVSNDNSSSKWESIDSNIDIIASVELRLQPCDAKIPFSLPWWDEIERNAASFLGIPKDQSSNHLQPYLSTLCVDETYRGKQIGRAIVRCLEDIATTKWGYSKMYLHVDGENPPALNLYKSEGYEDVGRRWNPFWAGKAADIGYFVKNL
;
A
#
# COMPACT_ATOMS: atom_id res chain seq x y z
N MET A 1 5.84 -6.60 -1.82
CA MET A 1 5.60 -7.01 -3.19
C MET A 1 5.47 -5.75 -4.03
N ALA A 2 6.55 -4.97 -4.17
CA ALA A 2 6.75 -4.25 -5.42
C ALA A 2 7.14 -5.36 -6.39
N ILE A 3 6.31 -5.63 -7.39
CA ILE A 3 6.61 -6.64 -8.40
C ILE A 3 7.96 -6.22 -9.01
N GLN A 4 8.99 -7.02 -8.76
CA GLN A 4 10.31 -6.81 -9.32
C GLN A 4 10.14 -6.92 -10.84
N PHE A 5 10.05 -5.79 -11.54
CA PHE A 5 10.29 -5.74 -12.97
C PHE A 5 11.77 -6.07 -13.20
N ARG A 6 12.13 -7.34 -13.10
CA ARG A 6 13.27 -7.84 -13.87
C ARG A 6 12.81 -7.79 -15.31
N ALA A 7 13.07 -6.67 -15.98
CA ALA A 7 13.07 -6.61 -17.42
C ALA A 7 13.98 -7.75 -17.91
N SER A 8 13.38 -8.83 -18.37
CA SER A 8 14.05 -9.78 -19.24
C SER A 8 14.67 -8.96 -20.36
N THR A 9 15.99 -9.00 -20.47
CA THR A 9 16.82 -8.24 -21.43
C THR A 9 16.51 -8.54 -22.90
N ASN A 10 15.44 -9.28 -23.21
CA ASN A 10 15.12 -9.78 -24.55
C ASN A 10 13.83 -9.22 -25.17
N VAL A 11 13.20 -8.19 -24.62
CA VAL A 11 12.09 -7.49 -25.31
C VAL A 11 12.32 -5.98 -25.28
N LEU A 12 13.23 -5.51 -26.13
CA LEU A 12 13.43 -4.09 -26.44
C LEU A 12 12.32 -3.63 -27.41
N GLY A 13 11.10 -3.52 -26.91
CA GLY A 13 10.00 -2.81 -27.56
C GLY A 13 9.78 -1.48 -26.85
N ILE A 14 10.56 -0.46 -27.22
CA ILE A 14 10.42 0.90 -26.69
C ILE A 14 9.06 1.45 -27.15
N LEU A 15 8.04 1.29 -26.32
CA LEU A 15 6.83 2.11 -26.41
C LEU A 15 7.17 3.45 -25.76
N LEU A 16 7.45 4.45 -26.58
CA LEU A 16 7.54 5.84 -26.15
C LEU A 16 6.17 6.26 -25.60
N LEU A 17 6.01 6.22 -24.27
CA LEU A 17 4.94 6.97 -23.62
C LEU A 17 5.16 8.46 -23.94
N PRO A 18 4.08 9.25 -24.14
CA PRO A 18 4.22 10.68 -24.37
C PRO A 18 5.00 11.29 -23.20
N VAL A 19 6.17 11.84 -23.53
CA VAL A 19 7.01 12.60 -22.61
C VAL A 19 6.20 13.82 -22.18
N PHE A 20 5.53 13.72 -21.03
CA PHE A 20 5.01 14.88 -20.34
C PHE A 20 6.21 15.77 -20.01
N SER A 21 6.29 16.95 -20.64
CA SER A 21 7.33 17.92 -20.36
C SER A 21 7.25 18.29 -18.87
N PRO A 22 8.27 17.97 -18.05
CA PRO A 22 8.26 18.32 -16.64
C PRO A 22 8.25 19.84 -16.55
N ARG A 23 7.22 20.41 -15.92
CA ARG A 23 7.26 21.83 -15.55
C ARG A 23 8.51 22.06 -14.70
N PRO A 24 9.31 23.09 -14.98
CA PRO A 24 10.49 23.39 -14.17
C PRO A 24 10.06 23.59 -12.73
N ILE A 25 10.61 22.76 -11.84
CA ILE A 25 10.44 22.88 -10.40
C ILE A 25 11.17 24.16 -9.99
N SER A 26 10.39 25.18 -9.63
CA SER A 26 10.92 26.44 -9.07
C SER A 26 11.74 26.14 -7.81
N SER A 27 12.84 26.86 -7.61
CA SER A 27 13.75 26.72 -6.47
C SER A 27 12.99 26.72 -5.13
N PRO A 28 13.32 25.81 -4.19
CA PRO A 28 12.57 25.65 -2.95
C PRO A 28 12.80 26.85 -2.02
N SER A 29 11.82 27.76 -1.99
CA SER A 29 11.65 28.71 -0.90
C SER A 29 11.27 27.94 0.36
N SER A 30 12.05 28.05 1.45
CA SER A 30 11.68 27.72 2.84
C SER A 30 10.53 26.70 2.94
N THR A 31 10.83 25.43 2.65
CA THR A 31 9.82 24.36 2.61
C THR A 31 9.30 24.16 4.02
N LYS A 32 8.07 24.61 4.29
CA LYS A 32 7.32 24.27 5.50
C LYS A 32 7.36 22.75 5.67
N LYS A 33 7.75 22.28 6.86
CA LYS A 33 7.70 20.86 7.25
C LYS A 33 6.33 20.28 6.88
N SER A 34 6.30 19.17 6.13
CA SER A 34 5.04 18.45 5.90
C SER A 34 4.65 17.78 7.21
N VAL A 35 3.59 18.29 7.83
CA VAL A 35 2.98 17.64 8.99
C VAL A 35 2.01 16.61 8.45
N LEU A 36 2.35 15.33 8.57
CA LEU A 36 1.43 14.26 8.20
C LEU A 36 0.15 14.38 9.02
N ARG A 37 -1.00 14.23 8.36
CA ARG A 37 -2.35 14.38 8.95
C ARG A 37 -3.03 13.02 9.14
N LEU A 38 -2.25 12.08 9.67
CA LEU A 38 -2.68 10.73 9.91
C LEU A 38 -3.88 10.67 10.89
N ILE A 39 -4.87 9.82 10.57
CA ILE A 39 -6.04 9.63 11.43
C ILE A 39 -5.90 8.37 12.24
N PRO A 40 -5.77 8.45 13.57
CA PRO A 40 -5.55 7.28 14.38
C PRO A 40 -6.79 6.38 14.36
N LEU A 41 -6.56 5.07 14.27
CA LEU A 41 -7.62 4.07 14.23
C LEU A 41 -8.44 4.04 15.55
N SER A 42 -7.89 4.60 16.63
CA SER A 42 -8.55 4.75 17.93
C SER A 42 -9.80 5.62 17.86
N LYS A 43 -9.95 6.46 16.81
CA LYS A 43 -11.17 7.23 16.52
C LYS A 43 -12.36 6.37 16.10
N PHE A 44 -12.14 5.10 15.73
CA PHE A 44 -13.17 4.13 15.32
C PHE A 44 -13.39 3.07 16.42
N GLY A 45 -13.26 3.47 17.69
CA GLY A 45 -13.13 2.53 18.81
C GLY A 45 -14.35 1.65 19.09
N ASP A 46 -15.58 2.11 18.82
CA ASP A 46 -16.81 1.33 19.07
C ASP A 46 -17.11 0.33 17.93
N GLU A 47 -16.32 0.45 16.89
CA GLU A 47 -16.59 -0.10 15.60
C GLU A 47 -15.82 -1.43 15.40
N LEU A 48 -14.70 -1.61 16.10
CA LEU A 48 -13.80 -2.77 15.95
C LEU A 48 -13.81 -3.66 17.20
N SER A 49 -14.00 -4.97 17.01
CA SER A 49 -14.17 -5.93 18.11
C SER A 49 -12.86 -6.35 18.76
N PHE A 50 -11.75 -6.14 18.06
CA PHE A 50 -10.41 -6.48 18.53
C PHE A 50 -10.00 -5.70 19.78
N PHE A 51 -10.62 -4.55 20.03
CA PHE A 51 -10.32 -3.71 21.17
C PHE A 51 -11.15 -4.10 22.40
N SER A 52 -10.47 -4.27 23.55
CA SER A 52 -11.11 -4.59 24.83
C SER A 52 -12.23 -3.58 25.16
N PRO A 53 -13.36 -4.02 25.77
CA PRO A 53 -14.54 -3.18 26.03
C PRO A 53 -14.34 -2.02 27.03
N ALA A 54 -13.11 -1.74 27.47
CA ALA A 54 -12.81 -0.64 28.36
C ALA A 54 -12.61 0.67 27.59
N PHE A 55 -13.23 1.74 28.08
CA PHE A 55 -13.38 3.09 27.53
C PHE A 55 -12.09 3.90 27.31
N ASP A 56 -10.93 3.26 27.15
CA ASP A 56 -9.65 3.95 27.12
C ASP A 56 -9.22 4.35 25.71
N LYS A 57 -8.77 5.60 25.54
CA LYS A 57 -8.21 6.16 24.28
C LYS A 57 -6.96 5.42 23.77
N LYS A 58 -6.50 4.41 24.51
CA LYS A 58 -5.25 3.68 24.37
C LYS A 58 -5.35 2.43 23.47
N ARG A 59 -6.49 2.26 22.76
CA ARG A 59 -6.90 1.03 22.04
C ARG A 59 -5.99 0.59 20.88
N CYS A 60 -5.24 1.49 20.23
CA CYS A 60 -4.59 1.19 18.94
C CYS A 60 -3.05 1.20 18.97
N CYS A 61 -2.47 0.97 20.14
CA CYS A 61 -1.03 0.97 20.28
C CYS A 61 -0.45 -0.44 20.08
N ILE A 62 0.57 -0.53 19.24
CA ILE A 62 1.37 -1.74 19.06
C ILE A 62 2.67 -1.53 19.82
N SER A 63 2.97 -2.41 20.76
CA SER A 63 4.23 -2.37 21.50
C SER A 63 5.42 -2.71 20.60
N ARG A 64 6.62 -2.47 21.10
CA ARG A 64 7.87 -2.89 20.42
C ARG A 64 7.97 -4.38 20.15
N ASP A 65 7.18 -5.22 20.81
CA ASP A 65 7.12 -6.67 20.60
C ASP A 65 5.93 -7.10 19.73
N GLY A 66 5.22 -6.15 19.13
CA GLY A 66 4.08 -6.43 18.25
C GLY A 66 2.86 -6.93 19.00
N LYS A 67 2.76 -6.63 20.29
CA LYS A 67 1.56 -6.90 21.09
C LYS A 67 0.70 -5.65 21.11
N PHE A 68 -0.60 -5.81 21.00
CA PHE A 68 -1.51 -4.72 21.28
C PHE A 68 -1.52 -4.49 22.79
N THR A 69 -1.07 -3.31 23.19
CA THR A 69 -1.07 -2.90 24.60
C THR A 69 -1.84 -1.59 24.69
N PRO A 70 -2.66 -1.39 25.74
CA PRO A 70 -3.06 -0.03 26.07
C PRO A 70 -1.78 0.77 26.30
N SER A 71 -1.61 1.90 25.61
CA SER A 71 -0.49 2.82 25.86
C SER A 71 -0.50 3.22 27.34
N ASP A 72 0.41 2.69 28.14
CA ASP A 72 0.63 3.22 29.48
C ASP A 72 1.29 4.60 29.36
N ASP A 73 1.00 5.52 30.28
CA ASP A 73 1.59 6.87 30.25
C ASP A 73 3.12 6.85 30.40
N ASN A 74 3.68 5.67 30.74
CA ASN A 74 5.11 5.42 30.90
C ASN A 74 5.76 4.71 29.71
N ASP A 75 5.00 4.24 28.71
CA ASP A 75 5.59 3.73 27.48
C ASP A 75 6.05 4.93 26.66
N GLU A 76 7.36 5.18 26.65
CA GLU A 76 7.93 6.39 26.04
C GLU A 76 7.64 6.51 24.53
N GLU A 77 7.22 5.43 23.85
CA GLU A 77 7.03 5.43 22.39
C GLU A 77 6.00 4.38 21.90
N PRO A 78 4.68 4.54 22.13
CA PRO A 78 3.70 3.65 21.54
C PRO A 78 3.65 3.86 20.02
N PHE A 79 3.71 2.78 19.24
CA PHE A 79 3.38 2.86 17.82
C PHE A 79 1.87 2.90 17.67
N GLU A 80 1.35 3.81 16.86
CA GLU A 80 -0.09 3.94 16.62
C GLU A 80 -0.41 3.63 15.16
N LEU A 81 -1.54 2.95 14.93
CA LEU A 81 -2.02 2.62 13.60
C LEU A 81 -2.95 3.73 13.10
N PHE A 82 -2.69 4.21 11.90
CA PHE A 82 -3.41 5.32 11.29
C PHE A 82 -3.97 4.98 9.92
N ILE A 83 -5.07 5.63 9.56
CA ILE A 83 -5.57 5.73 8.20
C ILE A 83 -4.84 6.88 7.49
N VAL A 84 -4.37 6.61 6.28
CA VAL A 84 -3.62 7.55 5.44
C VAL A 84 -4.55 8.44 4.64
N GLU A 85 -4.32 9.76 4.66
CA GLU A 85 -5.01 10.72 3.79
C GLU A 85 -4.21 10.99 2.50
N GLU A 86 -4.85 11.62 1.50
CA GLU A 86 -4.18 11.92 0.21
C GLU A 86 -2.90 12.75 0.37
N ASN A 87 -2.88 13.67 1.34
CA ASN A 87 -1.71 14.51 1.61
C ASN A 87 -0.52 13.73 2.14
N ASP A 88 -0.75 12.57 2.75
CA ASP A 88 0.28 11.71 3.35
C ASP A 88 0.81 10.67 2.34
N LEU A 89 0.13 10.51 1.19
CA LEU A 89 0.50 9.52 0.18
C LEU A 89 1.92 9.63 -0.36
N PRO A 90 2.53 10.82 -0.58
CA PRO A 90 3.92 10.91 -1.03
C PRO A 90 4.89 10.23 -0.05
N GLU A 91 4.78 10.49 1.24
CA GLU A 91 5.63 9.91 2.27
C GLU A 91 5.40 8.40 2.39
N VAL A 92 4.14 7.95 2.33
CA VAL A 92 3.79 6.52 2.33
C VAL A 92 4.29 5.80 1.08
N ALA A 93 4.19 6.41 -0.10
CA ALA A 93 4.72 5.85 -1.33
C ALA A 93 6.24 5.70 -1.27
N LEU A 94 6.94 6.72 -0.76
CA LEU A 94 8.37 6.68 -0.57
C LEU A 94 8.77 5.56 0.41
N PHE A 95 8.04 5.42 1.52
CA PHE A 95 8.22 4.33 2.47
C PHE A 95 8.05 2.95 1.82
N ILE A 96 6.98 2.75 1.05
CA ILE A 96 6.69 1.48 0.36
C ILE A 96 7.81 1.12 -0.63
N VAL A 97 8.28 2.09 -1.43
CA VAL A 97 9.39 1.89 -2.39
C VAL A 97 10.68 1.52 -1.65
N LYS A 98 10.99 2.20 -0.55
CA LYS A 98 12.15 1.88 0.30
C LYS A 98 12.02 0.46 0.87
N ALA A 99 10.87 0.13 1.46
CA ALA A 99 10.67 -1.12 2.19
C ALA A 99 10.65 -2.38 1.30
N PHE A 100 10.20 -2.26 0.05
CA PHE A 100 10.31 -3.34 -0.94
C PHE A 100 11.65 -3.38 -1.67
N GLY A 101 12.59 -2.53 -1.25
CA GLY A 101 13.95 -2.51 -1.74
C GLY A 101 14.04 -1.79 -3.08
N ALA A 102 14.38 -0.50 -3.04
CA ALA A 102 15.03 0.15 -4.18
C ALA A 102 16.31 -0.63 -4.57
N ASP A 103 16.94 -1.31 -3.62
CA ASP A 103 18.10 -2.17 -3.83
C ASP A 103 17.84 -3.37 -4.75
N ALA A 104 16.59 -3.84 -4.85
CA ALA A 104 16.22 -4.88 -5.80
C ALA A 104 16.17 -4.36 -7.25
N ILE A 105 16.12 -3.03 -7.43
CA ILE A 105 16.12 -2.31 -8.70
C ILE A 105 17.49 -1.70 -8.99
N ASN A 106 18.31 -1.47 -7.96
CA ASN A 106 19.70 -1.08 -8.13
C ASN A 106 20.43 -2.16 -8.91
N LEU A 107 21.04 -1.78 -10.04
CA LEU A 107 21.99 -2.64 -10.72
C LEU A 107 23.09 -2.97 -9.70
N SER A 108 23.07 -4.19 -9.16
CA SER A 108 23.92 -4.51 -8.04
C SER A 108 25.36 -4.46 -8.49
N SER A 109 26.18 -3.66 -7.80
CA SER A 109 27.57 -3.47 -8.20
C SER A 109 28.37 -4.78 -8.19
N ASN A 110 27.86 -5.84 -7.57
CA ASN A 110 28.56 -7.13 -7.45
C ASN A 110 28.70 -7.89 -8.78
N GLU A 111 28.02 -7.46 -9.85
CA GLU A 111 28.13 -8.09 -11.17
C GLU A 111 29.27 -7.51 -12.04
N PHE A 112 29.89 -6.41 -11.62
CA PHE A 112 30.92 -5.71 -12.41
C PHE A 112 32.29 -5.74 -11.72
N SER A 113 33.35 -5.84 -12.51
CA SER A 113 34.72 -5.66 -12.03
C SER A 113 34.95 -4.22 -11.53
N ALA A 114 35.95 -4.00 -10.67
CA ALA A 114 36.22 -2.66 -10.11
C ALA A 114 36.49 -1.59 -11.19
N PHE A 115 37.07 -1.99 -12.32
CA PHE A 115 37.29 -1.11 -13.45
C PHE A 115 35.99 -0.79 -14.20
N GLU A 116 35.17 -1.80 -14.49
CA GLU A 116 33.85 -1.59 -15.13
C GLU A 116 32.98 -0.69 -14.26
N LYS A 117 32.91 -0.94 -12.95
CA LYS A 117 32.18 -0.08 -11.99
C LYS A 117 32.57 1.38 -12.16
N ARG A 118 33.87 1.71 -12.16
CA ARG A 118 34.33 3.09 -12.30
C ARG A 118 33.92 3.74 -13.64
N LEU A 119 33.80 2.94 -14.70
CA LEU A 119 33.42 3.42 -16.02
C LEU A 119 31.90 3.61 -16.17
N ILE A 120 31.10 2.76 -15.52
CA ILE A 120 29.63 2.78 -15.63
C ILE A 120 28.93 3.47 -14.45
N GLU A 121 29.63 3.79 -13.36
CA GLU A 121 29.08 4.36 -12.12
C GLU A 121 28.18 5.58 -12.38
N PRO A 122 28.55 6.59 -13.19
CA PRO A 122 27.65 7.71 -13.48
C PRO A 122 26.35 7.28 -14.19
N ALA A 123 26.42 6.28 -15.07
CA ALA A 123 25.26 5.76 -15.78
C ALA A 123 24.39 4.88 -14.86
N MET A 124 25.00 4.10 -13.97
CA MET A 124 24.29 3.33 -12.95
C MET A 124 23.56 4.24 -11.97
N ASP A 125 24.21 5.30 -11.47
CA ASP A 125 23.58 6.27 -10.57
C ASP A 125 22.41 6.98 -11.23
N PHE A 126 22.57 7.39 -12.50
CA PHE A 126 21.47 7.96 -13.28
C PHE A 126 20.32 6.97 -13.45
N PHE A 127 20.62 5.73 -13.81
CA PHE A 127 19.61 4.69 -14.00
C PHE A 127 18.88 4.36 -12.70
N ASN A 128 19.61 4.16 -11.60
CA ASN A 128 19.06 3.92 -10.26
C ASN A 128 18.19 5.09 -9.78
N GLY A 129 18.62 6.33 -10.04
CA GLY A 129 17.81 7.52 -9.76
C GLY A 129 16.52 7.54 -10.59
N TYR A 130 16.60 7.26 -11.89
CA TYR A 130 15.45 7.19 -12.78
C TYR A 130 14.46 6.09 -12.39
N THR A 131 14.95 4.89 -12.07
CA THR A 131 14.10 3.78 -11.66
C THR A 131 13.44 4.02 -10.31
N ALA A 132 14.13 4.64 -9.35
CA ALA A 132 13.55 5.03 -8.08
C ALA A 132 12.41 6.05 -8.26
N VAL A 133 12.60 7.07 -9.11
CA VAL A 133 11.55 8.05 -9.45
C VAL A 133 10.36 7.38 -10.16
N THR A 134 10.64 6.46 -11.08
CA THR A 134 9.59 5.71 -11.79
C THR A 134 8.78 4.84 -10.81
N ALA A 135 9.45 4.07 -9.94
CA ALA A 135 8.79 3.27 -8.92
C ALA A 135 7.96 4.14 -7.97
N PHE A 136 8.51 5.26 -7.52
CA PHE A 136 7.80 6.22 -6.68
C PHE A 136 6.54 6.76 -7.36
N THR A 137 6.66 7.24 -8.60
CA THR A 137 5.51 7.78 -9.33
C THR A 137 4.43 6.73 -9.59
N GLU A 138 4.82 5.48 -9.91
CA GLU A 138 3.86 4.38 -10.10
C GLU A 138 3.14 4.02 -8.79
N VAL A 139 3.87 3.88 -7.68
CA VAL A 139 3.30 3.60 -6.37
C VAL A 139 2.38 4.73 -5.92
N LEU A 140 2.84 5.99 -6.02
CA LEU A 140 2.06 7.17 -5.65
C LEU A 140 0.78 7.29 -6.49
N TRP A 141 0.89 7.15 -7.81
CA TRP A 141 -0.26 7.19 -8.71
C TRP A 141 -1.25 6.07 -8.41
N GLY A 142 -0.73 4.86 -8.17
CA GLY A 142 -1.54 3.72 -7.75
C GLY A 142 -2.30 4.00 -6.45
N LEU A 143 -1.62 4.47 -5.41
CA LEU A 143 -2.27 4.80 -4.14
C LEU A 143 -3.34 5.89 -4.31
N ARG A 144 -3.05 6.95 -5.08
CA ARG A 144 -4.02 8.02 -5.37
C ARG A 144 -5.28 7.49 -6.05
N ILE A 145 -5.13 6.66 -7.09
CA ILE A 145 -6.28 6.03 -7.74
C ILE A 145 -7.08 5.20 -6.74
N ARG A 146 -6.39 4.43 -5.89
CA ARG A 146 -7.05 3.50 -4.97
C ARG A 146 -7.66 4.15 -3.72
N GLN A 147 -7.32 5.40 -3.45
CA GLN A 147 -7.95 6.23 -2.43
C GLN A 147 -8.89 7.30 -2.99
N ALA A 148 -9.02 7.43 -4.32
CA ALA A 148 -9.72 8.54 -4.97
C ALA A 148 -11.18 8.70 -4.53
N ASP A 149 -11.85 7.61 -4.13
CA ASP A 149 -13.25 7.64 -3.70
C ASP A 149 -13.40 7.58 -2.17
N ARG A 150 -12.29 7.47 -1.42
CA ARG A 150 -12.26 7.60 0.05
C ARG A 150 -11.85 9.00 0.47
N VAL A 151 -10.97 9.62 -0.29
CA VAL A 151 -10.58 11.01 -0.11
C VAL A 151 -11.49 11.88 -0.97
N VAL A 152 -12.21 12.80 -0.35
CA VAL A 152 -13.13 13.68 -1.06
C VAL A 152 -12.33 14.72 -1.88
N LEU A 153 -11.96 14.35 -3.11
CA LEU A 153 -11.28 15.22 -4.07
C LEU A 153 -12.10 16.47 -4.44
N SER A 154 -13.43 16.41 -4.33
CA SER A 154 -14.34 17.50 -4.70
C SER A 154 -14.31 18.67 -3.71
N SER A 155 -14.14 18.41 -2.40
CA SER A 155 -14.08 19.47 -1.39
C SER A 155 -12.90 20.39 -1.60
N VAL A 156 -11.75 19.88 -2.06
CA VAL A 156 -10.56 20.73 -2.28
C VAL A 156 -10.76 21.70 -3.45
N LYS A 157 -11.38 21.26 -4.55
CA LYS A 157 -11.66 22.14 -5.70
C LYS A 157 -12.73 23.20 -5.40
N GLU A 158 -13.77 22.83 -4.67
CA GLU A 158 -14.84 23.76 -4.30
C GLU A 158 -14.39 24.76 -3.22
N ILE A 159 -13.62 24.31 -2.22
CA ILE A 159 -13.01 25.19 -1.19
C ILE A 159 -11.96 26.13 -1.80
N LEU A 160 -11.18 25.67 -2.79
CA LEU A 160 -10.23 26.53 -3.50
C LEU A 160 -10.92 27.55 -4.43
N ALA A 161 -12.17 27.30 -4.82
CA ALA A 161 -12.96 28.19 -5.66
C ALA A 161 -13.83 29.18 -4.86
N SER A 162 -14.06 28.94 -3.56
CA SER A 162 -14.85 29.82 -2.67
C SER A 162 -14.02 30.95 -2.04
N SER A 163 -14.70 32.04 -1.65
CA SER A 163 -14.08 33.18 -0.97
C SER A 163 -13.52 32.82 0.41
N GLU A 164 -12.50 33.54 0.91
CA GLU A 164 -11.81 33.20 2.18
C GLU A 164 -12.74 33.14 3.41
N GLU A 165 -13.80 33.95 3.45
CA GLU A 165 -14.79 33.94 4.53
C GLU A 165 -15.77 32.75 4.42
N GLU A 166 -16.16 32.36 3.21
CA GLU A 166 -16.98 31.15 2.98
C GLU A 166 -16.19 29.87 3.22
N LYS A 167 -14.85 29.89 3.06
CA LYS A 167 -13.99 28.73 3.33
C LYS A 167 -14.10 28.29 4.79
N GLU A 168 -14.02 29.19 5.76
CA GLU A 168 -14.02 28.80 7.19
C GLU A 168 -15.36 28.20 7.63
N GLU A 169 -16.48 28.74 7.16
CA GLU A 169 -17.82 28.24 7.50
C GLU A 169 -18.19 26.98 6.71
N ALA A 170 -17.79 26.87 5.44
CA ALA A 170 -18.01 25.66 4.63
C ALA A 170 -17.13 24.48 5.05
N ILE A 171 -15.88 24.73 5.46
CA ILE A 171 -14.98 23.72 6.05
C ILE A 171 -15.56 23.15 7.35
N ALA A 172 -16.29 23.97 8.12
CA ALA A 172 -16.94 23.53 9.35
C ALA A 172 -18.30 22.82 9.10
N ALA A 173 -19.01 23.14 8.01
CA ALA A 173 -20.42 22.76 7.83
C ALA A 173 -20.72 21.74 6.72
N LYS A 174 -19.81 21.45 5.77
CA LYS A 174 -20.12 20.55 4.65
C LYS A 174 -19.08 19.47 4.40
N MET A 175 -19.62 18.25 4.42
CA MET A 175 -19.02 16.95 4.16
C MET A 175 -18.30 16.36 5.38
N PRO A 176 -18.96 15.45 6.13
CA PRO A 176 -18.22 14.57 7.01
C PRO A 176 -17.21 13.85 6.11
N VAL A 177 -15.93 14.11 6.35
CA VAL A 177 -14.86 13.28 5.85
C VAL A 177 -15.16 11.88 6.37
N THR A 178 -15.81 11.04 5.56
CA THR A 178 -15.99 9.64 5.90
C THR A 178 -14.67 8.96 5.57
N ASN A 179 -13.64 9.26 6.36
CA ASN A 179 -12.53 8.36 6.59
C ASN A 179 -13.09 7.15 7.35
N ASP A 180 -14.03 6.46 6.75
CA ASP A 180 -14.81 5.38 7.33
C ASP A 180 -14.14 4.07 6.93
N ILE A 181 -13.94 3.20 7.90
CA ILE A 181 -13.36 1.88 7.68
C ILE A 181 -14.36 0.90 7.04
N SER A 182 -15.59 1.31 6.76
CA SER A 182 -16.61 0.52 6.08
C SER A 182 -16.16 0.00 4.70
N PRO A 183 -16.75 -1.12 4.25
CA PRO A 183 -16.47 -1.65 2.92
C PRO A 183 -16.98 -0.69 1.84
N PRO A 184 -16.46 -0.79 0.61
CA PRO A 184 -17.05 -0.14 -0.55
C PRO A 184 -18.56 -0.47 -0.67
N GLN A 185 -19.41 0.55 -0.69
CA GLN A 185 -20.83 0.37 -1.02
C GLN A 185 -20.96 0.12 -2.53
N LEU A 186 -21.55 -1.03 -2.89
CA LEU A 186 -21.71 -1.49 -4.28
C LEU A 186 -23.20 -1.67 -4.59
N PRO A 187 -23.82 -0.73 -5.33
CA PRO A 187 -25.19 -0.87 -5.79
C PRO A 187 -25.43 -2.19 -6.54
N GLU A 188 -26.61 -2.78 -6.35
CA GLU A 188 -26.95 -4.07 -6.94
C GLU A 188 -26.96 -4.02 -8.47
N ASP A 189 -27.38 -2.89 -9.03
CA ASP A 189 -27.52 -2.60 -10.46
C ASP A 189 -26.18 -2.36 -11.19
N MET A 190 -25.07 -2.15 -10.46
CA MET A 190 -23.75 -2.08 -11.09
C MET A 190 -23.37 -3.41 -11.72
N THR A 191 -22.81 -3.32 -12.93
CA THR A 191 -22.15 -4.44 -13.58
C THR A 191 -20.98 -4.92 -12.73
N TYR A 192 -20.57 -6.17 -12.91
CA TYR A 192 -19.42 -6.72 -12.19
C TYR A 192 -18.13 -5.92 -12.44
N LYS A 193 -17.92 -5.42 -13.67
CA LYS A 193 -16.76 -4.59 -14.02
C LYS A 193 -16.75 -3.29 -13.23
N GLU A 194 -17.89 -2.60 -13.17
CA GLU A 194 -18.04 -1.37 -12.37
C GLU A 194 -17.83 -1.64 -10.88
N LYS A 195 -18.30 -2.78 -10.36
CA LYS A 195 -18.05 -3.18 -8.97
C LYS A 195 -16.56 -3.36 -8.69
N VAL A 196 -15.82 -4.04 -9.58
CA VAL A 196 -14.36 -4.20 -9.46
C VAL A 196 -13.64 -2.87 -9.53
N GLU A 197 -14.01 -1.99 -10.46
CA GLU A 197 -13.42 -0.65 -10.59
C GLU A 197 -13.68 0.21 -9.34
N ALA A 198 -14.92 0.20 -8.83
CA ALA A 198 -15.28 0.91 -7.60
C ALA A 198 -14.51 0.37 -6.38
N CYS A 199 -14.34 -0.94 -6.26
CA CYS A 199 -13.55 -1.55 -5.19
C CYS A 199 -12.06 -1.21 -5.30
N ASN A 200 -11.51 -1.20 -6.51
CA ASN A 200 -10.13 -0.81 -6.74
C ASN A 200 -9.88 0.64 -6.32
N ARG A 201 -10.88 1.53 -6.38
CA ARG A 201 -10.79 2.96 -6.00
C ARG A 201 -11.06 3.26 -4.52
N LYS A 202 -11.36 2.23 -3.72
CA LYS A 202 -11.76 2.35 -2.31
C LYS A 202 -10.94 1.44 -1.37
N SER A 203 -9.62 1.44 -1.50
CA SER A 203 -8.74 0.70 -0.58
C SER A 203 -8.46 1.45 0.72
N LEU A 204 -8.40 0.69 1.82
CA LEU A 204 -7.91 1.18 3.10
C LEU A 204 -6.38 1.05 3.09
N VAL A 205 -5.70 2.18 3.20
CA VAL A 205 -4.24 2.20 3.42
C VAL A 205 -4.01 2.58 4.86
N LEU A 206 -3.43 1.65 5.62
CA LEU A 206 -3.06 1.87 7.01
C LEU A 206 -1.55 2.02 7.12
N VAL A 207 -1.11 2.86 8.05
CA VAL A 207 0.29 3.02 8.41
C VAL A 207 0.46 2.89 9.91
N LEU A 208 1.46 2.11 10.32
CA LEU A 208 1.94 2.12 11.69
C LEU A 208 3.02 3.19 11.78
N ALA A 209 2.83 4.16 12.66
CA ALA A 209 3.75 5.27 12.79
C ALA A 209 3.92 5.70 14.26
N ARG A 210 4.93 6.53 14.51
CA ARG A 210 5.15 7.18 15.81
C ARG A 210 5.65 8.61 15.62
N PRO A 211 5.55 9.48 16.63
CA PRO A 211 6.26 10.75 16.62
C PRO A 211 7.77 10.54 16.42
N SER A 212 8.37 11.31 15.53
CA SER A 212 9.81 11.28 15.31
C SER A 212 10.52 11.90 16.51
N VAL A 213 11.42 11.14 17.14
CA VAL A 213 12.28 11.67 18.19
C VAL A 213 13.41 12.40 17.47
N SER A 214 13.42 13.73 17.52
CA SER A 214 14.46 14.56 16.92
C SER A 214 15.81 14.30 17.59
N ASN A 215 16.49 13.24 17.19
CA ASN A 215 17.88 12.99 17.56
C ASN A 215 18.76 13.62 16.48
N ASP A 216 19.33 14.78 16.79
CA ASP A 216 20.17 15.64 15.94
C ASP A 216 21.42 14.97 15.30
N ASN A 217 21.64 13.65 15.46
CA ASN A 217 22.90 12.99 15.14
C ASN A 217 22.81 11.85 14.10
N SER A 218 21.66 11.63 13.46
CA SER A 218 21.56 10.66 12.37
C SER A 218 22.08 11.28 11.05
N SER A 219 22.90 10.55 10.30
CA SER A 219 23.60 11.06 9.09
C SER A 219 23.24 10.28 7.83
N SER A 220 22.09 9.61 7.82
CA SER A 220 21.71 8.80 6.66
C SER A 220 21.30 9.71 5.50
N LYS A 221 21.99 9.56 4.37
CA LYS A 221 21.93 10.38 3.13
C LYS A 221 20.53 10.51 2.49
N TRP A 222 19.53 9.81 3.02
CA TRP A 222 18.13 9.82 2.58
C TRP A 222 17.16 10.15 3.73
N GLU A 223 17.63 10.81 4.79
CA GLU A 223 16.81 11.50 5.80
C GLU A 223 15.94 12.55 5.09
N SER A 224 14.83 12.02 4.63
CA SER A 224 13.75 12.65 3.92
C SER A 224 13.10 13.66 4.83
N ILE A 225 12.90 14.87 4.30
CA ILE A 225 11.71 15.69 4.50
C ILE A 225 11.23 15.63 5.95
N ASP A 226 11.97 16.29 6.84
CA ASP A 226 11.52 17.08 8.01
C ASP A 226 10.08 16.80 8.52
N SER A 227 9.72 15.53 8.70
CA SER A 227 8.38 15.09 9.06
C SER A 227 8.42 14.67 10.51
N ASN A 228 7.42 15.10 11.28
CA ASN A 228 7.38 14.86 12.71
C ASN A 228 7.00 13.40 13.06
N ILE A 229 6.93 12.49 12.08
CA ILE A 229 6.37 11.15 12.22
C ILE A 229 7.24 10.14 11.46
N ASP A 230 7.68 9.09 12.16
CA ASP A 230 8.38 7.94 11.58
C ASP A 230 7.36 6.89 11.13
N ILE A 231 7.28 6.61 9.82
CA ILE A 231 6.48 5.48 9.29
C ILE A 231 7.27 4.18 9.47
N ILE A 232 6.66 3.21 10.14
CA ILE A 232 7.29 1.92 10.51
C ILE A 232 6.74 0.78 9.67
N ALA A 233 5.46 0.83 9.33
CA ALA A 233 4.83 -0.18 8.49
C ALA A 233 3.70 0.45 7.67
N SER A 234 3.38 -0.18 6.56
CA SER A 234 2.21 0.14 5.75
C SER A 234 1.54 -1.15 5.29
N VAL A 235 0.22 -1.12 5.19
CA VAL A 235 -0.57 -2.20 4.62
C VAL A 235 -1.76 -1.63 3.87
N GLU A 236 -2.23 -2.36 2.88
CA GLU A 236 -3.42 -2.02 2.13
C GLU A 236 -4.44 -3.16 2.21
N LEU A 237 -5.69 -2.82 2.53
CA LEU A 237 -6.85 -3.72 2.50
C LEU A 237 -7.86 -3.23 1.46
N ARG A 238 -8.30 -4.12 0.57
CA ARG A 238 -9.29 -3.78 -0.47
C ARG A 238 -10.18 -4.97 -0.79
N LEU A 239 -11.28 -4.73 -1.49
CA LEU A 239 -12.05 -5.82 -2.11
C LEU A 239 -11.48 -6.17 -3.47
N GLN A 240 -11.26 -7.45 -3.74
CA GLN A 240 -10.78 -7.92 -5.04
C GLN A 240 -11.45 -9.22 -5.51
N PRO A 241 -11.51 -9.44 -6.84
CA PRO A 241 -11.83 -10.74 -7.40
C PRO A 241 -10.93 -11.83 -6.84
N CYS A 242 -11.51 -12.98 -6.48
CA CYS A 242 -10.76 -14.13 -5.95
C CYS A 242 -10.51 -15.20 -7.00
N ASP A 243 -9.94 -14.77 -8.12
CA ASP A 243 -9.65 -15.60 -9.28
C ASP A 243 -8.18 -16.10 -9.32
N ALA A 244 -7.45 -15.92 -8.22
CA ALA A 244 -6.01 -16.21 -8.10
C ALA A 244 -5.13 -15.44 -9.10
N LYS A 245 -5.68 -14.41 -9.75
CA LYS A 245 -4.91 -13.56 -10.64
C LYS A 245 -4.17 -12.53 -9.81
N ILE A 246 -2.88 -12.39 -10.10
CA ILE A 246 -2.08 -11.33 -9.51
C ILE A 246 -2.61 -10.00 -10.06
N PRO A 247 -3.00 -9.07 -9.20
CA PRO A 247 -3.50 -7.79 -9.64
C PRO A 247 -2.35 -6.93 -10.17
N PHE A 248 -2.09 -7.02 -11.47
CA PHE A 248 -1.11 -6.18 -12.14
C PHE A 248 -1.56 -4.71 -12.15
N SER A 249 -0.59 -3.79 -12.21
CA SER A 249 -0.81 -2.34 -12.14
C SER A 249 -1.47 -1.73 -13.39
N LEU A 250 -1.67 -2.51 -14.46
CA LEU A 250 -2.26 -2.04 -15.72
C LEU A 250 -3.61 -2.72 -16.01
N PRO A 251 -4.75 -2.08 -15.67
CA PRO A 251 -6.10 -2.64 -15.88
C PRO A 251 -6.40 -3.06 -17.32
N TRP A 252 -5.83 -2.37 -18.30
CA TRP A 252 -6.07 -2.65 -19.72
C TRP A 252 -5.41 -3.97 -20.18
N TRP A 253 -4.25 -4.32 -19.61
CA TRP A 253 -3.62 -5.61 -19.87
C TRP A 253 -4.41 -6.76 -19.23
N ASP A 254 -5.00 -6.51 -18.07
CA ASP A 254 -5.85 -7.48 -17.38
C ASP A 254 -7.04 -7.89 -18.26
N GLU A 255 -7.68 -6.93 -18.92
CA GLU A 255 -8.80 -7.15 -19.85
C GLU A 255 -8.36 -7.96 -21.08
N ILE A 256 -7.22 -7.63 -21.69
CA ILE A 256 -6.67 -8.37 -22.84
C ILE A 256 -6.36 -9.81 -22.46
N GLU A 257 -5.68 -10.04 -21.34
CA GLU A 257 -5.33 -11.39 -20.89
C GLU A 257 -6.57 -12.23 -20.57
N ARG A 258 -7.59 -11.64 -19.93
CA ARG A 258 -8.85 -12.33 -19.63
C ARG A 258 -9.62 -12.70 -20.90
N ASN A 259 -9.59 -11.83 -21.91
CA ASN A 259 -10.21 -12.09 -23.20
C ASN A 259 -9.45 -13.17 -23.98
N ALA A 260 -8.11 -13.14 -23.97
CA ALA A 260 -7.27 -14.16 -24.58
C ALA A 260 -7.46 -15.54 -23.91
N ALA A 261 -7.51 -15.60 -22.58
CA ALA A 261 -7.75 -16.84 -21.85
C ALA A 261 -9.10 -17.47 -22.22
N SER A 262 -10.15 -16.66 -22.37
CA SER A 262 -11.46 -17.16 -22.82
C SER A 262 -11.44 -17.65 -24.27
N PHE A 263 -10.65 -17.01 -25.15
CA PHE A 263 -10.49 -17.45 -26.53
C PHE A 263 -9.78 -18.82 -26.60
N LEU A 264 -8.85 -19.08 -25.67
CA LEU A 264 -8.13 -20.35 -25.56
C LEU A 264 -8.93 -21.46 -24.83
N GLY A 265 -10.21 -21.24 -24.55
CA GLY A 265 -11.08 -22.25 -23.93
C GLY A 265 -10.79 -22.52 -22.46
N ILE A 266 -10.07 -21.63 -21.77
CA ILE A 266 -9.92 -21.71 -20.31
C ILE A 266 -11.28 -21.31 -19.70
N PRO A 267 -11.97 -22.22 -19.02
CA PRO A 267 -13.30 -21.92 -18.49
C PRO A 267 -13.22 -20.78 -17.48
N LYS A 268 -14.04 -19.74 -17.68
CA LYS A 268 -14.26 -18.72 -16.65
C LYS A 268 -15.02 -19.40 -15.51
N ASP A 269 -14.34 -19.63 -14.39
CA ASP A 269 -15.01 -20.04 -13.15
C ASP A 269 -15.90 -18.88 -12.69
N GLN A 270 -17.18 -18.91 -13.06
CA GLN A 270 -18.13 -17.86 -12.69
C GLN A 270 -18.40 -17.82 -11.18
N SER A 271 -18.04 -18.89 -10.45
CA SER A 271 -18.17 -18.95 -8.99
C SER A 271 -17.14 -18.08 -8.26
N SER A 272 -16.08 -17.65 -8.92
CA SER A 272 -15.06 -16.76 -8.33
C SER A 272 -15.35 -15.26 -8.50
N ASN A 273 -16.53 -14.89 -9.00
CA ASN A 273 -16.96 -13.49 -9.15
C ASN A 273 -17.34 -12.82 -7.80
N HIS A 274 -17.00 -13.44 -6.68
CA HIS A 274 -17.15 -12.81 -5.38
C HIS A 274 -15.94 -11.92 -5.10
N LEU A 275 -16.21 -10.64 -4.91
CA LEU A 275 -15.27 -9.71 -4.32
C LEU A 275 -15.04 -10.13 -2.87
N GLN A 276 -13.78 -10.22 -2.45
CA GLN A 276 -13.42 -10.57 -1.07
C GLN A 276 -12.33 -9.63 -0.56
N PRO A 277 -12.20 -9.50 0.77
CA PRO A 277 -11.07 -8.82 1.39
C PRO A 277 -9.75 -9.39 0.89
N TYR A 278 -8.88 -8.49 0.46
CA TYR A 278 -7.58 -8.79 -0.08
C TYR A 278 -6.53 -7.92 0.61
N LEU A 279 -5.60 -8.58 1.29
CA LEU A 279 -4.47 -7.94 1.94
C LEU A 279 -3.34 -7.79 0.93
N SER A 280 -2.92 -6.54 0.71
CA SER A 280 -1.85 -6.17 -0.20
C SER A 280 -0.82 -5.27 0.44
N THR A 281 0.38 -5.24 -0.14
CA THR A 281 1.38 -4.21 0.14
C THR A 281 1.81 -4.14 1.61
N LEU A 282 1.70 -5.23 2.39
CA LEU A 282 2.23 -5.26 3.76
C LEU A 282 3.75 -5.13 3.72
N CYS A 283 4.26 -4.04 4.26
CA CYS A 283 5.68 -3.82 4.47
C CYS A 283 5.94 -3.33 5.90
N VAL A 284 7.07 -3.76 6.44
CA VAL A 284 7.58 -3.32 7.73
C VAL A 284 9.02 -2.89 7.50
N ASP A 285 9.38 -1.74 8.06
CA ASP A 285 10.74 -1.22 8.08
C ASP A 285 11.69 -2.28 8.64
N GLU A 286 12.85 -2.42 8.00
CA GLU A 286 13.79 -3.49 8.30
C GLU A 286 14.24 -3.51 9.77
N THR A 287 14.43 -2.33 10.37
CA THR A 287 14.85 -2.18 11.77
C THR A 287 13.78 -2.61 12.79
N TYR A 288 12.55 -2.82 12.31
CA TYR A 288 11.41 -3.25 13.10
C TYR A 288 10.90 -4.65 12.73
N ARG A 289 11.56 -5.36 11.82
CA ARG A 289 11.23 -6.76 11.50
C ARG A 289 11.57 -7.70 12.67
N GLY A 290 10.93 -8.87 12.70
CA GLY A 290 11.10 -9.86 13.77
C GLY A 290 10.38 -9.52 15.08
N LYS A 291 9.78 -8.33 15.18
CA LYS A 291 9.06 -7.83 16.36
C LYS A 291 7.55 -8.08 16.33
N GLN A 292 7.09 -9.08 15.60
CA GLN A 292 5.66 -9.42 15.42
C GLN A 292 4.73 -8.31 14.89
N ILE A 293 5.25 -7.14 14.49
CA ILE A 293 4.46 -6.02 13.96
C ILE A 293 3.58 -6.45 12.76
N GLY A 294 4.16 -7.17 11.80
CA GLY A 294 3.40 -7.68 10.65
C GLY A 294 2.24 -8.57 11.08
N ARG A 295 2.41 -9.38 12.13
CA ARG A 295 1.36 -10.24 12.70
C ARG A 295 0.24 -9.41 13.30
N ALA A 296 0.58 -8.40 14.09
CA ALA A 296 -0.39 -7.49 14.70
C ALA A 296 -1.24 -6.78 13.63
N ILE A 297 -0.60 -6.26 12.59
CA ILE A 297 -1.28 -5.58 11.48
C ILE A 297 -2.20 -6.54 10.72
N VAL A 298 -1.76 -7.76 10.41
CA VAL A 298 -2.60 -8.79 9.76
C VAL A 298 -3.87 -9.04 10.57
N ARG A 299 -3.74 -9.29 11.88
CA ARG A 299 -4.91 -9.52 12.76
C ARG A 299 -5.85 -8.32 12.84
N CYS A 300 -5.32 -7.10 12.81
CA CYS A 300 -6.14 -5.89 12.74
C CYS A 300 -6.99 -5.86 11.47
N LEU A 301 -6.41 -6.23 10.31
CA LEU A 301 -7.16 -6.28 9.05
C LEU A 301 -8.18 -7.41 9.02
N GLU A 302 -7.87 -8.55 9.63
CA GLU A 302 -8.81 -9.67 9.80
C GLU A 302 -10.03 -9.25 10.64
N ASP A 303 -9.81 -8.51 11.73
CA ASP A 303 -10.91 -7.97 12.54
C ASP A 303 -11.74 -6.94 11.76
N ILE A 304 -11.12 -6.01 11.02
CA ILE A 304 -11.85 -5.08 10.14
C ILE A 304 -12.69 -5.86 9.12
N ALA A 305 -12.09 -6.84 8.42
CA ALA A 305 -12.79 -7.62 7.42
C ALA A 305 -14.00 -8.39 8.00
N THR A 306 -13.84 -8.93 9.21
CA THR A 306 -14.89 -9.72 9.88
C THR A 306 -15.98 -8.85 10.47
N THR A 307 -15.60 -7.89 11.31
CA THR A 307 -16.53 -7.11 12.13
C THR A 307 -17.17 -5.96 11.35
N LYS A 308 -16.43 -5.37 10.40
CA LYS A 308 -16.89 -4.23 9.62
C LYS A 308 -17.39 -4.57 8.25
N TRP A 309 -16.63 -5.40 7.56
CA TRP A 309 -16.99 -5.73 6.20
C TRP A 309 -17.94 -6.93 6.15
N GLY A 310 -18.05 -7.72 7.24
CA GLY A 310 -18.94 -8.86 7.33
C GLY A 310 -18.47 -10.07 6.50
N TYR A 311 -17.18 -10.13 6.16
CA TYR A 311 -16.62 -11.23 5.38
C TYR A 311 -16.03 -12.31 6.29
N SER A 312 -16.14 -13.56 5.87
CA SER A 312 -15.62 -14.71 6.59
C SER A 312 -14.32 -15.26 5.98
N LYS A 313 -13.76 -14.58 4.98
CA LYS A 313 -12.55 -15.00 4.26
C LYS A 313 -11.70 -13.79 3.90
N MET A 314 -10.38 -13.98 3.90
CA MET A 314 -9.43 -13.01 3.39
C MET A 314 -8.37 -13.70 2.54
N TYR A 315 -7.92 -13.00 1.50
CA TYR A 315 -6.99 -13.51 0.50
C TYR A 315 -5.75 -12.63 0.40
N LEU A 316 -4.65 -13.22 -0.08
CA LEU A 316 -3.42 -12.51 -0.36
C LEU A 316 -2.53 -13.29 -1.33
N HIS A 317 -1.53 -12.60 -1.89
CA HIS A 317 -0.45 -13.24 -2.66
C HIS A 317 0.88 -13.10 -1.93
N VAL A 318 1.71 -14.14 -2.01
CA VAL A 318 3.07 -14.15 -1.44
C VAL A 318 4.04 -14.69 -2.47
N ASP A 319 5.17 -14.02 -2.63
CA ASP A 319 6.27 -14.53 -3.43
C ASP A 319 6.85 -15.79 -2.78
N GLY A 320 7.01 -16.87 -3.55
CA GLY A 320 7.63 -18.12 -3.10
C GLY A 320 9.05 -17.92 -2.55
N GLU A 321 9.75 -16.90 -3.04
CA GLU A 321 11.11 -16.52 -2.63
C GLU A 321 11.13 -15.58 -1.40
N ASN A 322 9.99 -15.38 -0.72
CA ASN A 322 9.90 -14.61 0.52
C ASN A 322 9.55 -15.49 1.74
N PRO A 323 10.49 -16.29 2.27
CA PRO A 323 10.26 -17.15 3.43
C PRO A 323 9.72 -16.43 4.67
N PRO A 324 10.20 -15.22 5.04
CA PRO A 324 9.65 -14.48 6.18
C PRO A 324 8.14 -14.22 6.05
N ALA A 325 7.68 -13.78 4.88
CA ALA A 325 6.25 -13.55 4.64
C ALA A 325 5.45 -14.85 4.62
N LEU A 326 5.96 -15.90 3.96
CA LEU A 326 5.32 -17.21 3.94
C LEU A 326 5.13 -17.77 5.35
N ASN A 327 6.17 -17.68 6.19
CA ASN A 327 6.11 -18.15 7.58
C ASN A 327 5.11 -17.34 8.40
N LEU A 328 5.08 -16.01 8.21
CA LEU A 328 4.08 -15.15 8.86
C LEU A 328 2.66 -15.62 8.53
N TYR A 329 2.30 -15.66 7.25
CA TYR A 329 0.92 -15.96 6.84
C TYR A 329 0.52 -17.40 7.18
N LYS A 330 1.38 -18.39 6.96
CA LYS A 330 1.10 -19.78 7.39
C LYS A 330 0.88 -19.88 8.89
N SER A 331 1.68 -19.18 9.70
CA SER A 331 1.51 -19.18 11.16
C SER A 331 0.26 -18.42 11.64
N GLU A 332 -0.32 -17.57 10.81
CA GLU A 332 -1.61 -16.91 11.05
C GLU A 332 -2.80 -17.73 10.52
N GLY A 333 -2.57 -18.92 9.95
CA GLY A 333 -3.63 -19.81 9.47
C GLY A 333 -4.01 -19.62 8.00
N TYR A 334 -3.18 -18.93 7.20
CA TYR A 334 -3.39 -18.87 5.76
C TYR A 334 -2.91 -20.16 5.08
N GLU A 335 -3.74 -20.67 4.17
CA GLU A 335 -3.49 -21.86 3.38
C GLU A 335 -3.27 -21.51 1.91
N ASP A 336 -2.27 -22.14 1.27
CA ASP A 336 -2.05 -22.01 -0.17
C ASP A 336 -3.13 -22.81 -0.91
N VAL A 337 -3.94 -22.14 -1.74
CA VAL A 337 -5.03 -22.80 -2.47
C VAL A 337 -4.59 -23.41 -3.80
N GLY A 338 -3.30 -23.33 -4.14
CA GLY A 338 -2.69 -23.98 -5.31
C GLY A 338 -3.17 -23.46 -6.67
N ARG A 339 -4.16 -22.57 -6.71
CA ARG A 339 -4.60 -21.88 -7.92
C ARG A 339 -3.56 -20.80 -8.21
N ARG A 340 -2.83 -20.96 -9.31
CA ARG A 340 -1.80 -20.00 -9.75
C ARG A 340 -2.15 -19.51 -11.15
N TRP A 341 -2.13 -18.20 -11.33
CA TRP A 341 -2.10 -17.63 -12.68
C TRP A 341 -0.72 -17.91 -13.29
N ASN A 342 -0.62 -19.00 -14.06
CA ASN A 342 0.62 -19.43 -14.72
C ASN A 342 0.48 -19.43 -16.25
N PRO A 343 0.26 -18.28 -16.90
CA PRO A 343 0.47 -18.20 -18.33
C PRO A 343 1.96 -18.43 -18.63
N PHE A 344 2.26 -18.97 -19.81
CA PHE A 344 3.65 -19.32 -20.18
C PHE A 344 4.62 -18.10 -20.19
N TRP A 345 4.09 -16.88 -20.20
CA TRP A 345 4.85 -15.63 -20.14
C TRP A 345 5.02 -15.07 -18.71
N ALA A 346 4.44 -15.70 -17.68
CA ALA A 346 4.52 -15.22 -16.30
C ALA A 346 5.94 -15.26 -15.71
N GLY A 347 6.83 -16.09 -16.27
CA GLY A 347 8.17 -16.26 -15.72
C GLY A 347 8.13 -16.59 -14.22
N LYS A 348 8.86 -15.83 -13.40
CA LYS A 348 8.87 -16.00 -11.94
C LYS A 348 7.55 -15.67 -11.25
N ALA A 349 6.62 -14.97 -11.91
CA ALA A 349 5.31 -14.72 -11.31
C ALA A 349 4.49 -16.03 -11.14
N ALA A 350 4.88 -17.10 -11.82
CA ALA A 350 4.30 -18.45 -11.63
C ALA A 350 4.58 -19.04 -10.23
N ASP A 351 5.59 -18.52 -9.51
CA ASP A 351 5.97 -18.97 -8.17
C ASP A 351 5.26 -18.18 -7.05
N ILE A 352 4.46 -17.17 -7.41
CA ILE A 352 3.65 -16.43 -6.45
C ILE A 352 2.49 -17.32 -5.98
N GLY A 353 2.50 -17.63 -4.69
CA GLY A 353 1.44 -18.39 -4.03
C GLY A 353 0.22 -17.53 -3.77
N TYR A 354 -0.96 -18.15 -3.88
CA TYR A 354 -2.24 -17.53 -3.58
C TYR A 354 -2.80 -18.16 -2.31
N PHE A 355 -3.00 -17.33 -1.29
CA PHE A 355 -3.32 -17.78 0.06
C PHE A 355 -4.71 -17.31 0.48
N VAL A 356 -5.40 -18.15 1.24
CA VAL A 356 -6.71 -17.85 1.85
C VAL A 356 -6.71 -18.18 3.33
N LYS A 357 -7.46 -17.43 4.13
CA LYS A 357 -7.81 -17.78 5.49
C LYS A 357 -9.32 -17.64 5.67
N ASN A 358 -9.93 -18.59 6.39
CA ASN A 358 -11.28 -18.41 6.95
C ASN A 358 -11.14 -17.60 8.24
N LEU A 359 -11.85 -16.47 8.34
CA LEU A 359 -11.74 -15.51 9.43
C LEU A 359 -12.54 -15.93 10.67
#